data_AF-A0A3Q9R2N8-F1
#
_entry.id   AF-A0A3Q9R2N8-F1
#
_cell.length_a   1.000
_cell.length_b   1.000
_cell.length_c   1.000
_cell.angle_alpha   90.00
_cell.angle_beta   90.00
_cell.angle_gamma   90.00
#
_symmetry.space_group_name_H-M   'P 1'
#
loop_
_entity.id
_entity.type
_entity.pdbx_description
1 polymer ?
#
loop_
_entity_poly.entity_id
_entity_poly.type
_entity_poly.pdbx_seq_one_letter_code
_entity_poly.pdbx_strand_id
1 'polypeptide(L)' 'MAVPKKRTSKSRKRKRKTVWAAKAQKIARKAFSQARSVLTGRSNSFYYTTNDDISK' A
#
# COMPACT_ATOMS: atom_id res chain seq x y z
N MET A 1 -20.48 -14.76 -26.47
CA MET A 1 -19.61 -14.00 -25.55
C MET A 1 -19.82 -12.51 -25.77
N ALA A 2 -19.87 -11.70 -24.70
CA ALA A 2 -20.05 -10.26 -24.85
C ALA A 2 -18.76 -9.58 -25.35
N VAL A 3 -18.87 -8.75 -26.38
CA VAL A 3 -17.76 -8.01 -26.98
C VAL A 3 -18.05 -6.50 -26.90
N PRO A 4 -17.07 -5.65 -26.55
CA PRO A 4 -17.28 -4.22 -26.52
C PRO A 4 -17.54 -3.67 -27.93
N LYS A 5 -18.68 -3.03 -28.14
CA LYS A 5 -19.03 -2.43 -29.43
C LYS A 5 -18.09 -1.28 -29.82
N LYS A 6 -17.55 -0.55 -28.84
CA LYS A 6 -16.62 0.58 -29.03
C LYS A 6 -15.57 0.60 -27.93
N ARG A 7 -14.41 1.18 -28.24
CA ARG A 7 -13.34 1.41 -27.25
C ARG A 7 -13.80 2.43 -26.20
N THR A 8 -13.30 2.26 -24.98
CA THR A 8 -13.52 3.24 -23.92
C THR A 8 -12.73 4.52 -24.22
N SER A 9 -13.31 5.68 -23.86
CA SER A 9 -12.63 6.97 -24.04
C SER A 9 -11.35 7.04 -23.18
N LYS A 10 -10.39 7.86 -23.61
CA LYS A 10 -9.13 8.06 -22.90
C LYS A 10 -9.37 8.47 -21.43
N SER A 11 -10.34 9.35 -21.19
CA SER A 11 -10.72 9.82 -19.85
C SER A 11 -11.23 8.67 -18.96
N ARG A 12 -12.17 7.85 -19.46
CA ARG A 12 -12.71 6.70 -18.69
C ARG A 12 -11.62 5.68 -18.36
N LYS A 13 -10.70 5.40 -19.28
CA LYS A 13 -9.55 4.52 -19.03
C LYS A 13 -8.62 5.08 -17.95
N ARG A 14 -8.29 6.38 -18.00
CA ARG A 14 -7.44 7.06 -17.01
C ARG A 14 -8.06 7.03 -15.62
N LYS A 15 -9.35 7.38 -15.48
CA LYS A 15 -10.06 7.35 -14.18
C LYS A 15 -9.96 5.98 -13.49
N ARG A 16 -10.16 4.88 -14.23
CA ARG A 16 -10.00 3.52 -13.65
C ARG A 16 -8.57 3.24 -13.18
N LYS A 17 -7.56 3.65 -13.95
CA LYS A 17 -6.15 3.50 -13.56
C LYS A 17 -5.83 4.30 -12.29
N THR A 18 -6.35 5.53 -12.19
CA THR A 18 -6.17 6.36 -10.99
C THR A 18 -6.79 5.72 -9.76
N VAL A 19 -8.00 5.18 -9.86
CA VAL A 19 -8.64 4.45 -8.74
C VAL A 19 -7.82 3.24 -8.31
N TRP A 20 -7.24 2.50 -9.26
CA TRP A 20 -6.36 1.38 -8.96
C TRP A 20 -5.08 1.84 -8.24
N ALA A 21 -4.41 2.89 -8.72
CA ALA A 21 -3.21 3.44 -8.12
C ALA A 21 -3.44 4.08 -6.73
N ALA A 22 -4.61 4.68 -6.50
CA ALA A 22 -4.96 5.28 -5.21
C ALA A 22 -4.99 4.26 -4.06
N LYS A 23 -5.27 2.99 -4.34
CA LYS A 23 -5.21 1.90 -3.34
C LYS A 23 -3.80 1.75 -2.77
N ALA A 24 -2.77 1.84 -3.62
CA ALA A 24 -1.38 1.74 -3.21
C ALA A 24 -0.99 2.90 -2.28
N GLN A 25 -1.43 4.11 -2.57
CA GLN A 25 -1.18 5.28 -1.71
C GLN A 25 -1.76 5.10 -0.30
N LYS A 26 -2.96 4.50 -0.17
CA LYS A 26 -3.56 4.22 1.14
C LYS A 26 -2.72 3.25 1.96
N ILE A 27 -2.17 2.22 1.32
CA ILE A 27 -1.29 1.23 1.96
C ILE A 27 0.03 1.88 2.35
N ALA A 28 0.64 2.68 1.46
CA ALA A 28 1.89 3.38 1.73
C ALA A 28 1.80 4.30 2.95
N ARG A 29 0.69 5.04 3.13
CA ARG A 29 0.46 5.88 4.32
C ARG A 29 0.46 5.07 5.62
N LYS A 30 -0.20 3.91 5.62
CA LYS A 30 -0.23 3.02 6.79
C LYS A 30 1.15 2.44 7.08
N ALA A 31 1.83 1.94 6.07
CA ALA A 31 3.18 1.40 6.19
C ALA A 31 4.17 2.45 6.73
N PHE A 32 4.11 3.68 6.24
CA PHE A 32 4.96 4.77 6.74
C PHE A 32 4.69 5.09 8.22
N SER A 33 3.43 5.15 8.63
CA SER A 33 3.06 5.34 10.04
C SER A 33 3.60 4.21 10.93
N GLN A 34 3.53 2.97 10.44
CA GLN A 34 4.05 1.80 11.16
C GLN A 34 5.58 1.86 11.29
N ALA A 35 6.28 2.17 10.18
CA ALA A 35 7.73 2.31 10.19
C ALA A 35 8.21 3.37 11.19
N ARG A 36 7.55 4.52 11.26
CA ARG A 36 7.86 5.55 12.27
C ARG A 36 7.65 5.04 13.69
N SER A 37 6.59 4.28 13.95
CA SER A 37 6.33 3.68 15.26
C SER A 37 7.49 2.76 15.67
N VAL A 38 7.90 1.87 14.77
CA VAL A 38 9.02 0.93 14.97
C VAL A 38 10.31 1.69 15.28
N LEU A 39 10.66 2.69 14.47
CA LEU A 39 11.90 3.46 14.64
C LEU A 39 11.99 4.19 15.99
N THR A 40 10.85 4.56 16.59
CA THR A 40 10.86 5.25 17.88
C THR A 40 11.05 4.33 19.09
N GLY A 41 10.89 3.00 18.93
CA GLY A 41 11.04 2.01 20.01
C GLY A 41 10.06 2.16 21.18
N ARG A 42 9.09 3.08 21.09
CA ARG A 42 8.13 3.41 22.16
C ARG A 42 6.86 2.56 22.13
N SER A 43 6.60 1.86 21.03
CA SER A 43 5.37 1.09 20.85
C SER A 43 5.53 -0.35 21.34
N ASN A 44 4.75 -0.72 22.36
CA ASN A 44 4.76 -2.08 22.93
C ASN A 44 3.87 -3.09 22.18
N SER A 45 3.08 -2.64 21.20
CA SER A 45 2.06 -3.46 20.52
C SER A 45 2.52 -4.11 19.22
N PHE A 46 3.69 -3.73 18.68
CA PHE A 46 4.19 -4.21 17.40
C PHE A 46 5.61 -4.76 17.56
N TYR A 47 5.77 -6.07 17.38
CA TYR A 47 7.05 -6.77 17.50
C TYR A 47 7.56 -7.13 16.11
N TYR A 48 8.84 -6.82 15.84
CA TYR A 48 9.53 -7.22 14.62
C TYR A 48 10.80 -7.94 15.05
N THR A 49 11.11 -9.10 14.48
CA THR A 49 12.35 -9.82 14.78
C THR A 49 13.51 -8.99 14.26
N THR A 50 14.26 -8.35 15.15
CA THR A 50 15.50 -7.69 14.77
C THR A 50 16.63 -8.73 14.78
N ASN A 51 17.66 -8.55 13.95
CA ASN A 51 18.77 -9.51 13.90
C ASN A 51 19.49 -9.63 15.26
N ASP A 52 19.38 -8.61 16.11
CA ASP A 52 19.86 -8.63 17.50
C ASP A 52 19.10 -9.63 18.39
N ASP A 53 17.85 -9.97 18.06
CA ASP A 53 17.05 -10.98 18.76
C ASP A 53 17.36 -12.42 18.29
N ILE A 54 17.86 -12.59 17.06
CA ILE A 54 18.19 -13.90 16.46
C ILE A 54 19.59 -14.38 16.92
N SER A 55 20.42 -13.44 17.38
CA SER A 55 21.81 -13.66 17.79
C SER A 55 21.96 -14.01 19.29
N LYS A 56 20.85 -14.11 20.04
CA LYS A 56 20.81 -14.45 21.47
C LYS A 56 20.30 -15.87 21.70
#